data_AF-A0A158QJL5-F1
#
_entry.id   AF-A0A158QJL5-F1
#
_cell.length_a   1.000
_cell.length_b   1.000
_cell.length_c   1.000
_cell.angle_alpha   90.00
_cell.angle_beta   90.00
_cell.angle_gamma   90.00
#
_symmetry.space_group_name_H-M   'P 1'
#
loop_
_entity.id
_entity.type
_entity.pdbx_description
1 polymer ?
#
loop_
_entity_poly.entity_id
_entity_poly.type
_entity_poly.pdbx_seq_one_letter_code
_entity_poly.pdbx_strand_id
1 'polypeptide(L)'
;MLTSLCRLFIITQFFSTIESVLDNAPINADPWDVDGPCQEYVEKFAVVQANMVQCATNWSIPPKVCTNCWEHYIAFKQVEYETKHLNNISSLDNRTCTQVIYDNYLLSYGHDISEALTSSIWAKSRCDSCLTISWNFTANDSRVDFANQTVLFQEKLFGWRDCVVNYTDYNDDLFQNGTICGYCKKQFNSLFSYYWAIYVEPGVEFCVDVETTMNDTIHLWNDVWQCAEKKDRNRDTAMVFVTMGVLLVITSLFYASSYIQGGGQPRILIRCKFD
;
A
#
# COMPACT_ATOMS: atom_id res chain seq x y z
N MET A 1 62.68 -7.49 -25.90
CA MET A 1 62.81 -8.94 -26.10
C MET A 1 62.20 -9.59 -24.87
N LEU A 2 61.05 -10.26 -24.85
CA LEU A 2 60.22 -11.00 -25.80
C LEU A 2 58.74 -10.65 -25.41
N THR A 3 57.88 -10.16 -26.31
CA THR A 3 56.79 -10.92 -26.98
C THR A 3 55.85 -11.70 -26.03
N SER A 4 54.52 -11.73 -26.12
CA SER A 4 53.51 -11.08 -26.97
C SER A 4 52.15 -11.70 -26.60
N LEU A 5 51.06 -10.93 -26.74
CA LEU A 5 49.69 -11.37 -27.10
C LEU A 5 48.95 -12.37 -26.19
N CYS A 6 47.80 -11.96 -25.60
CA CYS A 6 46.50 -12.17 -26.23
C CYS A 6 45.32 -11.51 -25.47
N ARG A 7 44.68 -10.53 -26.13
CA ARG A 7 43.21 -10.25 -26.26
C ARG A 7 42.35 -10.13 -24.97
N LEU A 8 41.86 -8.94 -24.62
CA LEU A 8 40.66 -8.22 -25.14
C LEU A 8 39.31 -8.96 -24.99
N PHE A 9 38.43 -8.34 -24.19
CA PHE A 9 37.00 -8.07 -24.41
C PHE A 9 36.07 -9.24 -24.77
N ILE A 10 34.98 -9.45 -24.02
CA ILE A 10 33.65 -8.86 -24.24
C ILE A 10 32.69 -9.30 -23.12
N ILE A 11 31.94 -8.32 -22.62
CA ILE A 11 30.76 -8.44 -21.76
C ILE A 11 29.64 -9.13 -22.54
N THR A 12 29.04 -10.21 -22.02
CA THR A 12 27.68 -10.62 -22.41
C THR A 12 26.93 -11.27 -21.24
N GLN A 13 25.90 -10.56 -20.76
CA GLN A 13 24.52 -11.06 -20.52
C GLN A 13 24.42 -12.30 -19.61
N PHE A 14 24.07 -12.22 -18.32
CA PHE A 14 22.71 -11.96 -17.79
C PHE A 14 21.62 -12.52 -18.72
N PHE A 15 21.20 -13.76 -18.51
CA PHE A 15 19.85 -14.32 -18.76
C PHE A 15 19.92 -15.86 -18.62
N SER A 16 20.00 -16.39 -17.41
CA SER A 16 19.88 -17.85 -17.18
C SER A 16 19.55 -18.18 -15.71
N THR A 17 18.47 -17.66 -15.14
CA THR A 17 18.01 -18.14 -13.82
C THR A 17 16.50 -18.32 -13.69
N ILE A 18 15.73 -18.29 -14.78
CA ILE A 18 14.28 -18.49 -14.71
C ILE A 18 13.87 -19.92 -15.12
N GLU A 19 14.70 -20.66 -15.86
CA GLU A 19 14.35 -22.03 -16.31
C GLU A 19 14.57 -23.13 -15.25
N SER A 20 15.38 -22.92 -14.21
CA SER A 20 15.80 -24.04 -13.35
C SER A 20 14.85 -24.40 -12.20
N VAL A 21 13.77 -23.66 -11.96
CA VAL A 21 12.80 -23.99 -10.90
C VAL A 21 11.65 -24.84 -11.44
N LEU A 22 11.33 -24.71 -12.72
CA LEU A 22 10.25 -25.49 -13.35
C LEU A 22 10.68 -26.94 -13.66
N ASP A 23 11.97 -27.19 -13.90
CA ASP A 23 12.50 -28.51 -14.31
C ASP A 23 12.93 -29.44 -13.15
N ASN A 24 12.81 -29.03 -11.89
CA ASN A 24 13.34 -29.78 -10.74
C ASN A 24 12.28 -30.24 -9.73
N ALA A 25 10.98 -30.15 -10.04
CA ALA A 25 9.99 -30.92 -9.30
C ALA A 25 10.17 -32.41 -9.65
N PRO A 26 10.17 -33.34 -8.68
CA PRO A 26 10.50 -34.74 -8.93
C PRO A 26 9.35 -35.40 -9.70
N ILE A 27 9.46 -35.43 -11.03
CA ILE A 27 8.63 -36.24 -11.91
C ILE A 27 9.08 -37.69 -11.76
N ASN A 28 8.62 -38.35 -10.71
CA ASN A 28 8.39 -39.78 -10.74
C ASN A 28 6.98 -39.96 -10.22
N ALA A 29 6.02 -40.03 -11.15
CA ALA A 29 4.71 -40.60 -10.84
C ALA A 29 4.95 -42.05 -10.46
N ASP A 30 5.22 -42.26 -9.17
CA ASP A 30 5.36 -43.58 -8.63
C ASP A 30 4.08 -44.35 -8.96
N PRO A 31 4.16 -45.62 -9.42
CA PRO A 31 2.98 -46.37 -9.83
C PRO A 31 1.99 -46.65 -8.68
N TRP A 32 2.35 -46.32 -7.45
CA TRP A 32 1.51 -46.38 -6.25
C TRP A 32 0.89 -45.05 -5.84
N ASP A 33 1.25 -43.93 -6.49
CA ASP A 33 0.62 -42.64 -6.24
C ASP A 33 -0.73 -42.54 -6.94
N VAL A 34 -1.81 -42.64 -6.15
CA VAL A 34 -3.19 -42.57 -6.64
C VAL A 34 -3.46 -41.26 -7.38
N ASP A 35 -2.83 -40.18 -6.95
CA ASP A 35 -3.07 -38.82 -7.44
C ASP A 35 -1.98 -38.32 -8.41
N GLY A 36 -1.02 -39.19 -8.78
CA GLY A 36 0.07 -38.88 -9.70
C GLY A 36 -0.36 -38.17 -11.00
N PRO A 37 -1.47 -38.53 -11.66
CA PRO A 37 -1.98 -37.79 -12.84
C PRO A 37 -2.35 -36.33 -12.59
N CYS A 38 -2.63 -35.93 -11.35
CA CYS A 38 -2.99 -34.58 -10.95
C CYS A 38 -1.79 -33.75 -10.47
N GLN A 39 -0.65 -34.40 -10.20
CA GLN A 39 0.52 -33.79 -9.58
C GLN A 39 1.11 -32.63 -10.40
N GLU A 40 1.13 -32.74 -11.73
CA GLU A 40 1.60 -31.66 -12.62
C GLU A 40 0.82 -30.35 -12.41
N TYR A 41 -0.49 -30.44 -12.19
CA TYR A 41 -1.34 -29.27 -11.98
C TYR A 41 -1.14 -28.66 -10.58
N VAL A 42 -0.90 -29.51 -9.58
CA VAL A 42 -0.54 -29.06 -8.23
C VAL A 42 0.78 -28.29 -8.25
N GLU A 43 1.77 -28.78 -9.00
CA GLU A 43 3.07 -28.12 -9.12
C GLU A 43 2.98 -26.79 -9.84
N LYS A 44 2.26 -26.74 -10.97
CA LYS A 44 1.97 -25.47 -11.68
C LYS A 44 1.28 -24.47 -10.75
N PHE A 45 0.33 -24.94 -9.94
CA PHE A 45 -0.38 -24.10 -8.98
C PHE A 45 0.54 -23.60 -7.85
N ALA A 46 1.37 -24.48 -7.30
CA ALA A 46 2.34 -24.15 -6.27
C ALA A 46 3.33 -23.07 -6.74
N VAL A 47 3.81 -23.15 -7.99
CA VAL A 47 4.74 -22.16 -8.57
C VAL A 47 4.10 -20.78 -8.64
N VAL A 48 2.87 -20.65 -9.16
CA VAL A 48 2.22 -19.34 -9.27
C VAL A 48 1.84 -18.76 -7.90
N GLN A 49 1.45 -19.61 -6.95
CA GLN A 49 1.24 -19.19 -5.56
C GLN A 49 2.53 -18.69 -4.92
N ALA A 50 3.62 -19.44 -5.06
CA ALA A 50 4.93 -19.06 -4.53
C ALA A 50 5.42 -17.72 -5.11
N ASN A 51 5.24 -17.50 -6.42
CA ASN A 51 5.59 -16.24 -7.06
C ASN A 51 4.78 -15.06 -6.52
N MET A 52 3.47 -15.24 -6.31
CA MET A 52 2.63 -14.20 -5.71
C MET A 52 3.05 -13.90 -4.26
N VAL A 53 3.32 -14.93 -3.45
CA VAL A 53 3.82 -14.77 -2.07
C VAL A 53 5.17 -14.06 -2.05
N GLN A 54 6.09 -14.44 -2.94
CA GLN A 54 7.40 -13.83 -3.06
C GLN A 54 7.27 -12.34 -3.41
N CYS A 55 6.44 -12.00 -4.40
CA CYS A 55 6.21 -10.61 -4.77
C CYS A 55 5.64 -9.80 -3.60
N ALA A 56 4.59 -10.32 -2.93
CA ALA A 56 3.98 -9.64 -1.80
C ALA A 56 4.97 -9.41 -0.65
N THR A 57 5.87 -10.37 -0.42
CA THR A 57 6.90 -10.28 0.62
C THR A 57 7.98 -9.26 0.25
N ASN A 58 8.45 -9.24 -1.00
CA ASN A 58 9.43 -8.27 -1.48
C ASN A 58 8.91 -6.83 -1.41
N TRP A 59 7.62 -6.65 -1.64
CA TRP A 59 6.94 -5.35 -1.60
C TRP A 59 6.18 -5.11 -0.29
N SER A 60 6.67 -5.66 0.84
CA SER A 60 6.04 -5.48 2.16
C SER A 60 6.52 -4.25 2.93
N ILE A 61 7.66 -3.65 2.54
CA ILE A 61 8.29 -2.53 3.28
C ILE A 61 8.68 -1.39 2.33
N PRO A 62 7.84 -0.35 2.18
CA PRO A 62 6.43 -0.32 2.57
C PRO A 62 5.55 -1.18 1.65
N PRO A 63 4.33 -1.55 2.08
CA PRO A 63 3.39 -2.35 1.30
C PRO A 63 3.08 -1.70 -0.06
N LYS A 64 3.42 -2.38 -1.17
CA LYS A 64 3.15 -1.95 -2.55
C LYS A 64 2.69 -3.09 -3.46
N VAL A 65 1.81 -3.95 -2.93
CA VAL A 65 1.42 -5.21 -3.57
C VAL A 65 0.53 -4.97 -4.78
N CYS A 66 -0.41 -4.04 -4.70
CA CYS A 66 -1.40 -3.85 -5.77
C CYS A 66 -0.73 -3.40 -7.08
N THR A 67 0.21 -2.47 -6.99
CA THR A 67 0.86 -1.85 -8.15
C THR A 67 2.02 -2.67 -8.71
N ASN A 68 2.67 -3.53 -7.91
CA ASN A 68 3.84 -4.30 -8.35
C ASN A 68 3.59 -5.80 -8.52
N CYS A 69 2.54 -6.36 -7.93
CA CYS A 69 2.29 -7.82 -7.94
C CYS A 69 1.05 -8.23 -8.74
N TRP A 70 0.41 -7.31 -9.46
CA TRP A 70 -0.82 -7.60 -10.21
C TRP A 70 -0.60 -8.68 -11.29
N GLU A 71 0.56 -8.74 -11.94
CA GLU A 71 0.88 -9.77 -12.94
C GLU A 71 0.89 -11.16 -12.31
N HIS A 72 1.56 -11.30 -11.16
CA HIS A 72 1.59 -12.55 -10.41
C HIS A 72 0.20 -12.94 -9.89
N TYR A 73 -0.60 -11.95 -9.48
CA TYR A 73 -1.99 -12.19 -9.06
C TYR A 73 -2.85 -12.71 -10.21
N ILE A 74 -2.73 -12.14 -11.42
CA ILE A 74 -3.44 -12.63 -12.61
C ILE A 74 -3.02 -14.06 -12.94
N ALA A 75 -1.71 -14.34 -12.98
CA ALA A 75 -1.20 -15.68 -13.26
C ALA A 75 -1.71 -16.71 -12.23
N PHE A 76 -1.71 -16.33 -10.95
CA PHE A 76 -2.27 -17.14 -9.88
C PHE A 76 -3.77 -17.42 -10.10
N LYS A 77 -4.59 -16.39 -10.38
CA LYS A 77 -6.03 -16.55 -10.60
C LYS A 77 -6.34 -17.34 -11.88
N GLN A 78 -5.52 -17.22 -12.92
CA GLN A 78 -5.64 -17.98 -14.15
C GLN A 78 -5.45 -19.48 -13.88
N VAL A 79 -4.37 -19.87 -13.20
CA VAL A 79 -4.13 -21.28 -12.87
C VAL A 79 -5.15 -21.80 -11.87
N GLU A 80 -5.58 -20.97 -10.90
CA GLU A 80 -6.67 -21.33 -9.99
C GLU A 80 -7.98 -21.63 -10.75
N TYR A 81 -8.28 -20.85 -11.78
CA TYR A 81 -9.43 -21.12 -12.64
C TYR A 81 -9.24 -22.44 -13.39
N GLU A 82 -8.08 -22.67 -14.00
CA GLU A 82 -7.76 -23.91 -14.72
C GLU A 82 -7.91 -25.15 -13.81
N THR A 83 -7.32 -25.13 -12.61
CA THR A 83 -7.37 -26.25 -11.65
C THR A 83 -8.77 -26.53 -11.13
N LYS A 84 -9.62 -25.51 -11.00
CA LYS A 84 -11.04 -25.64 -10.66
C LYS A 84 -11.91 -26.20 -11.80
N HIS A 85 -11.37 -26.28 -13.02
CA HIS A 85 -12.08 -26.80 -14.20
C HIS A 85 -11.41 -28.05 -14.80
N LEU A 86 -10.58 -28.75 -14.03
CA LEU A 86 -9.95 -30.03 -14.41
C LEU A 86 -10.93 -31.20 -14.28
N ASN A 87 -12.01 -31.16 -15.05
CA ASN A 87 -13.07 -32.17 -15.04
C ASN A 87 -12.76 -33.36 -15.96
N ASN A 88 -11.82 -33.20 -16.90
CA ASN A 88 -11.48 -34.21 -17.92
C ASN A 88 -10.30 -35.10 -17.53
N ILE A 89 -9.67 -34.82 -16.38
CA ILE A 89 -8.49 -35.53 -15.90
C ILE A 89 -8.82 -36.06 -14.52
N SER A 90 -8.53 -37.35 -14.33
CA SER A 90 -8.86 -38.05 -13.10
C SER A 90 -7.63 -38.76 -12.52
N SER A 91 -7.63 -38.90 -11.21
CA SER A 91 -6.75 -39.78 -10.45
C SER A 91 -6.98 -41.25 -10.83
N LEU A 92 -6.09 -42.13 -10.36
CA LEU A 92 -6.20 -43.57 -10.55
C LEU A 92 -7.44 -44.19 -9.89
N ASP A 93 -8.04 -43.51 -8.91
CA ASP A 93 -9.29 -43.91 -8.26
C ASP A 93 -10.55 -43.23 -8.84
N ASN A 94 -10.43 -42.66 -10.05
CA ASN A 94 -11.53 -42.08 -10.83
C ASN A 94 -12.19 -40.83 -10.21
N ARG A 95 -11.46 -40.08 -9.37
CA ARG A 95 -11.86 -38.75 -8.91
C ARG A 95 -11.26 -37.70 -9.83
N THR A 96 -11.99 -36.62 -10.06
CA THR A 96 -11.47 -35.52 -10.89
C THR A 96 -10.32 -34.83 -10.18
N CYS A 97 -9.35 -34.31 -10.92
CA CYS A 97 -8.23 -33.58 -10.32
C CYS A 97 -8.70 -32.34 -9.55
N THR A 98 -9.80 -31.71 -9.94
CA THR A 98 -10.43 -30.64 -9.14
C THR A 98 -10.80 -31.11 -7.74
N GLN A 99 -11.46 -32.28 -7.61
CA GLN A 99 -11.80 -32.84 -6.30
C GLN A 99 -10.55 -33.23 -5.49
N VAL A 100 -9.52 -33.75 -6.17
CA VAL A 100 -8.23 -34.10 -5.53
C VAL A 100 -7.55 -32.87 -4.94
N ILE A 101 -7.51 -31.77 -5.69
CA ILE A 101 -6.83 -30.53 -5.28
C ILE A 101 -7.57 -29.81 -4.15
N TYR A 102 -8.91 -29.77 -4.19
CA TYR A 102 -9.71 -28.91 -3.31
C TYR A 102 -10.46 -29.64 -2.19
N ASP A 103 -10.94 -30.88 -2.41
CA ASP A 103 -11.96 -31.50 -1.53
C ASP A 103 -11.52 -32.80 -0.84
N ASN A 104 -10.52 -33.51 -1.37
CA ASN A 104 -10.23 -34.89 -0.95
C ASN A 104 -9.38 -35.03 0.32
N TYR A 105 -8.79 -33.94 0.82
CA TYR A 105 -7.86 -33.97 1.95
C TYR A 105 -8.39 -33.19 3.16
N LEU A 106 -8.01 -33.64 4.37
CA LEU A 106 -8.36 -32.96 5.63
C LEU A 106 -7.92 -31.49 5.65
N LEU A 107 -6.80 -31.21 4.98
CA LEU A 107 -6.26 -29.87 4.76
C LEU A 107 -5.93 -29.74 3.27
N SER A 108 -6.46 -28.71 2.62
CA SER A 108 -6.06 -28.33 1.27
C SER A 108 -5.19 -27.08 1.34
N TYR A 109 -3.87 -27.29 1.45
CA TYR A 109 -2.91 -26.18 1.52
C TYR A 109 -3.01 -25.27 0.29
N GLY A 110 -3.23 -25.84 -0.90
CA GLY A 110 -3.45 -25.06 -2.11
C GLY A 110 -4.67 -24.16 -2.01
N HIS A 111 -5.78 -24.65 -1.46
CA HIS A 111 -6.97 -23.83 -1.20
C HIS A 111 -6.70 -22.75 -0.16
N ASP A 112 -6.12 -23.11 1.00
CA ASP A 112 -5.90 -22.18 2.11
C ASP A 112 -4.95 -21.04 1.74
N ILE A 113 -3.90 -21.35 0.97
CA ILE A 113 -2.98 -20.33 0.42
C ILE A 113 -3.73 -19.44 -0.58
N SER A 114 -4.57 -20.00 -1.45
CA SER A 114 -5.35 -19.23 -2.43
C SER A 114 -6.30 -18.24 -1.76
N GLU A 115 -6.95 -18.70 -0.69
CA GLU A 115 -7.84 -17.89 0.12
C GLU A 115 -7.04 -16.77 0.80
N ALA A 116 -5.89 -17.08 1.42
CA ALA A 116 -5.03 -16.07 2.03
C ALA A 116 -4.53 -15.02 1.02
N LEU A 117 -4.09 -15.44 -0.17
CA LEU A 117 -3.66 -14.54 -1.24
C LEU A 117 -4.82 -13.64 -1.73
N THR A 118 -6.02 -14.19 -1.86
CA THR A 118 -7.19 -13.46 -2.36
C THR A 118 -7.80 -12.53 -1.30
N SER A 119 -8.14 -13.04 -0.13
CA SER A 119 -8.86 -12.27 0.88
C SER A 119 -7.93 -11.47 1.78
N SER A 120 -6.81 -12.05 2.21
CA SER A 120 -5.94 -11.40 3.20
C SER A 120 -4.84 -10.52 2.60
N ILE A 121 -4.40 -10.80 1.37
CA ILE A 121 -3.41 -9.97 0.68
C ILE A 121 -4.10 -9.02 -0.29
N TRP A 122 -4.82 -9.53 -1.29
CA TRP A 122 -5.39 -8.68 -2.35
C TRP A 122 -6.56 -7.81 -1.85
N ALA A 123 -7.61 -8.43 -1.29
CA ALA A 123 -8.83 -7.72 -0.90
C ALA A 123 -8.59 -6.76 0.28
N LYS A 124 -7.87 -7.18 1.33
CA LYS A 124 -7.50 -6.28 2.44
C LYS A 124 -6.59 -5.12 2.03
N SER A 125 -5.80 -5.29 0.97
CA SER A 125 -5.02 -4.18 0.40
C SER A 125 -5.86 -3.21 -0.44
N ARG A 126 -7.17 -3.50 -0.61
CA ARG A 126 -8.11 -2.70 -1.41
C ARG A 126 -7.57 -2.44 -2.82
N CYS A 127 -6.98 -3.45 -3.45
CA CYS A 127 -6.36 -3.29 -4.77
C CYS A 127 -7.35 -2.85 -5.85
N ASP A 128 -8.62 -3.23 -5.71
CA ASP A 128 -9.70 -2.82 -6.63
C ASP A 128 -9.91 -1.30 -6.70
N SER A 129 -9.50 -0.57 -5.65
CA SER A 129 -9.53 0.90 -5.62
C SER A 129 -8.45 1.55 -6.49
N CYS A 130 -7.36 0.83 -6.76
CA CYS A 130 -6.20 1.34 -7.50
C CYS A 130 -6.15 0.84 -8.93
N LEU A 131 -6.61 -0.37 -9.17
CA LEU A 131 -6.68 -0.99 -10.49
C LEU A 131 -7.90 -1.88 -10.60
N THR A 132 -8.41 -2.05 -11.80
CA THR A 132 -9.50 -2.98 -12.13
C THR A 132 -8.96 -4.04 -13.06
N ILE A 133 -9.23 -5.31 -12.75
CA ILE A 133 -8.86 -6.43 -13.59
C ILE A 133 -10.12 -6.92 -14.33
N SER A 134 -10.10 -6.84 -15.65
CA SER A 134 -11.11 -7.47 -16.50
C SER A 134 -10.68 -8.90 -16.82
N TRP A 135 -11.36 -9.85 -16.18
CA TRP A 135 -11.02 -11.27 -16.27
C TRP A 135 -11.52 -11.90 -17.57
N ASN A 136 -10.63 -12.56 -18.30
CA ASN A 136 -10.98 -13.44 -19.41
C ASN A 136 -10.17 -14.73 -19.35
N PHE A 137 -10.58 -15.61 -18.43
CA PHE A 137 -9.85 -16.85 -18.15
C PHE A 137 -9.84 -17.82 -19.34
N THR A 138 -10.91 -17.84 -20.16
CA THR A 138 -11.03 -18.75 -21.30
C THR A 138 -10.10 -18.41 -22.45
N ALA A 139 -9.79 -17.11 -22.66
CA ALA A 139 -8.87 -16.67 -23.70
C ALA A 139 -7.45 -16.41 -23.17
N ASN A 140 -7.23 -16.56 -21.86
CA ASN A 140 -6.00 -16.17 -21.17
C ASN A 140 -5.59 -14.71 -21.49
N ASP A 141 -6.56 -13.80 -21.61
CA ASP A 141 -6.38 -12.39 -21.97
C ASP A 141 -7.02 -11.49 -20.90
N SER A 142 -6.57 -11.64 -19.65
CA SER A 142 -7.01 -10.75 -18.57
C SER A 142 -6.28 -9.42 -18.67
N ARG A 143 -7.02 -8.30 -18.58
CA ARG A 143 -6.46 -6.95 -18.75
C ARG A 143 -6.57 -6.13 -17.48
N VAL A 144 -5.62 -5.22 -17.31
CA VAL A 144 -5.56 -4.32 -16.15
C VAL A 144 -5.71 -2.89 -16.58
N ASP A 145 -6.63 -2.20 -15.91
CA ASP A 145 -6.86 -0.77 -16.05
C ASP A 145 -6.57 -0.08 -14.72
N PHE A 146 -5.61 0.83 -14.69
CA PHE A 146 -5.31 1.62 -13.50
C PHE A 146 -6.32 2.75 -13.36
N ALA A 147 -6.79 2.98 -12.13
CA ALA A 147 -7.65 4.12 -11.85
C ALA A 147 -6.88 5.43 -12.12
N ASN A 148 -7.53 6.38 -12.78
CA ASN A 148 -6.92 7.67 -13.15
C ASN A 148 -6.31 8.38 -11.92
N GLN A 149 -6.98 8.28 -10.77
CA GLN A 149 -6.49 8.82 -9.51
C GLN A 149 -5.13 8.23 -9.07
N THR A 150 -4.96 6.93 -9.25
CA THR A 150 -3.71 6.22 -8.93
C THR A 150 -2.58 6.66 -9.85
N VAL A 151 -2.87 6.79 -11.15
CA VAL A 151 -1.89 7.23 -12.15
C VAL A 151 -1.41 8.65 -11.86
N LEU A 152 -2.34 9.57 -11.59
CA LEU A 152 -2.02 10.96 -11.24
C LEU A 152 -1.28 11.07 -9.90
N PHE A 153 -1.60 10.23 -8.91
CA PHE A 153 -0.85 10.15 -7.67
C PHE A 153 0.60 9.71 -7.94
N GLN A 154 0.78 8.64 -8.73
CA GLN A 154 2.10 8.14 -9.09
C GLN A 154 2.93 9.17 -9.85
N GLU A 155 2.34 9.89 -10.81
CA GLU A 155 3.01 10.95 -11.57
C GLU A 155 3.56 12.04 -10.63
N LYS A 156 2.71 12.53 -9.70
CA LYS A 156 3.12 13.55 -8.73
C LYS A 156 4.19 13.04 -7.76
N LEU A 157 4.07 11.77 -7.37
CA LEU A 157 5.04 11.10 -6.50
C LEU A 157 6.40 10.97 -7.19
N PHE A 158 6.43 10.59 -8.46
CA PHE A 158 7.66 10.54 -9.25
C PHE A 158 8.26 11.94 -9.38
N GLY A 159 7.48 12.96 -9.70
CA GLY A 159 8.00 14.34 -9.76
C GLY A 159 8.61 14.83 -8.45
N TRP A 160 8.08 14.40 -7.30
CA TRP A 160 8.71 14.68 -6.00
C TRP A 160 9.97 13.85 -5.75
N ARG A 161 9.96 12.54 -6.06
CA ARG A 161 11.16 11.68 -5.93
C ARG A 161 12.30 12.15 -6.83
N ASP A 162 12.01 12.54 -8.06
CA ASP A 162 13.00 13.09 -8.98
C ASP A 162 13.61 14.37 -8.43
N CYS A 163 12.81 15.24 -7.79
CA CYS A 163 13.35 16.41 -7.10
C CYS A 163 14.31 16.01 -5.98
N VAL A 164 13.95 15.01 -5.17
CA VAL A 164 14.79 14.51 -4.06
C VAL A 164 16.10 13.94 -4.60
N VAL A 165 16.05 13.10 -5.63
CA VAL A 165 17.25 12.49 -6.25
C VAL A 165 18.16 13.57 -6.85
N ASN A 166 17.59 14.52 -7.61
CA ASN A 166 18.35 15.64 -8.17
C ASN A 166 19.03 16.51 -7.10
N TYR A 167 18.41 16.65 -5.93
CA TYR A 167 19.00 17.35 -4.80
C TYR A 167 20.16 16.54 -4.19
N THR A 168 20.03 15.22 -4.07
CA THR A 168 21.05 14.35 -3.44
C THR A 168 22.24 14.01 -4.33
N ASP A 169 22.06 13.98 -5.65
CA ASP A 169 23.11 13.63 -6.61
C ASP A 169 24.12 14.76 -6.83
N TYR A 170 23.78 16.00 -6.45
CA TYR A 170 24.69 17.14 -6.55
C TYR A 170 25.61 17.22 -5.32
N ASN A 171 26.83 16.70 -5.48
CA ASN A 171 27.87 16.66 -4.44
C ASN A 171 28.20 18.04 -3.84
N ASP A 172 28.29 18.07 -2.51
CA ASP A 172 28.93 19.04 -1.60
C ASP A 172 28.46 20.51 -1.57
N ASP A 173 28.05 21.14 -2.67
CA ASP A 173 27.77 22.60 -2.67
C ASP A 173 26.35 22.97 -2.25
N LEU A 174 25.42 22.01 -2.21
CA LEU A 174 24.00 22.29 -1.98
C LEU A 174 23.63 22.50 -0.50
N PHE A 175 24.53 22.12 0.42
CA PHE A 175 24.43 22.54 1.82
C PHE A 175 24.68 24.04 2.02
N GLN A 176 25.13 24.78 1.00
CA GLN A 176 25.41 26.21 1.12
C GLN A 176 24.24 27.14 0.72
N ASN A 177 23.24 26.67 -0.05
CA ASN A 177 22.22 27.56 -0.66
C ASN A 177 20.75 27.23 -0.37
N GLY A 178 20.42 26.15 0.35
CA GLY A 178 19.03 25.89 0.78
C GLY A 178 18.83 24.50 1.37
N THR A 179 17.76 24.30 2.13
CA THR A 179 17.37 22.97 2.62
C THR A 179 16.59 22.21 1.55
N ILE A 180 16.63 20.87 1.58
CA ILE A 180 15.75 20.00 0.77
C ILE A 180 14.28 20.43 0.83
N CYS A 181 13.87 20.93 2.00
CA CYS A 181 12.55 21.47 2.27
C CYS A 181 12.21 22.68 1.41
N GLY A 182 13.18 23.54 1.10
CA GLY A 182 13.00 24.69 0.22
C GLY A 182 12.99 24.27 -1.25
N TYR A 183 13.93 23.40 -1.64
CA TYR A 183 14.10 22.98 -3.04
C TYR A 183 12.91 22.15 -3.55
N CYS A 184 12.48 21.14 -2.78
CA CYS A 184 11.39 20.25 -3.18
C CYS A 184 10.01 20.63 -2.62
N LYS A 185 9.88 21.82 -2.01
CA LYS A 185 8.61 22.29 -1.41
C LYS A 185 7.46 22.25 -2.39
N LYS A 186 7.71 22.72 -3.62
CA LYS A 186 6.67 22.86 -4.65
C LYS A 186 6.12 21.50 -5.07
N GLN A 187 7.01 20.54 -5.32
CA GLN A 187 6.67 19.18 -5.73
C GLN A 187 5.96 18.45 -4.58
N PHE A 188 6.47 18.58 -3.36
CA PHE A 188 5.83 18.01 -2.17
C PHE A 188 4.42 18.58 -1.98
N ASN A 189 4.25 19.90 -2.03
CA ASN A 189 2.93 20.54 -1.89
C ASN A 189 1.97 20.13 -3.00
N SER A 190 2.45 19.95 -4.24
CA SER A 190 1.63 19.44 -5.36
C SER A 190 1.16 18.00 -5.11
N LEU A 191 2.02 17.13 -4.61
CA LEU A 191 1.67 15.76 -4.23
C LEU A 191 0.69 15.75 -3.04
N PHE A 192 1.02 16.47 -1.97
CA PHE A 192 0.24 16.53 -0.75
C PHE A 192 -1.15 17.12 -0.98
N SER A 193 -1.26 18.21 -1.73
CA SER A 193 -2.57 18.81 -2.06
C SER A 193 -3.45 17.90 -2.88
N TYR A 194 -2.87 17.16 -3.84
CA TYR A 194 -3.60 16.18 -4.63
C TYR A 194 -4.11 15.01 -3.78
N TYR A 195 -3.22 14.41 -2.98
CA TYR A 195 -3.60 13.35 -2.05
C TYR A 195 -4.71 13.82 -1.10
N TRP A 196 -4.55 15.00 -0.49
CA TRP A 196 -5.53 15.55 0.44
C TRP A 196 -6.87 15.84 -0.22
N ALA A 197 -6.88 16.39 -1.43
CA ALA A 197 -8.11 16.70 -2.16
C ALA A 197 -8.98 15.47 -2.40
N ILE A 198 -8.36 14.32 -2.65
CA ILE A 198 -9.07 13.07 -2.92
C ILE A 198 -9.35 12.31 -1.61
N TYR A 199 -8.46 12.39 -0.63
CA TYR A 199 -8.66 11.77 0.69
C TYR A 199 -9.89 12.29 1.43
N VAL A 200 -10.26 13.56 1.22
CA VAL A 200 -11.48 14.15 1.79
C VAL A 200 -12.73 13.91 0.95
N GLU A 201 -12.61 13.30 -0.23
CA GLU A 201 -13.75 13.05 -1.11
C GLU A 201 -14.60 11.88 -0.57
N PRO A 202 -15.90 12.09 -0.31
CA PRO A 202 -16.73 11.05 0.27
C PRO A 202 -16.93 9.89 -0.71
N GLY A 203 -16.69 8.66 -0.25
CA GLY A 203 -16.89 7.45 -1.04
C GLY A 203 -15.72 7.08 -1.96
N VAL A 204 -14.59 7.80 -1.90
CA VAL A 204 -13.35 7.40 -2.56
C VAL A 204 -12.47 6.67 -1.54
N GLU A 205 -12.20 5.40 -1.79
CA GLU A 205 -11.23 4.61 -1.00
C GLU A 205 -9.92 4.48 -1.77
N PHE A 206 -8.80 4.52 -1.06
CA PHE A 206 -7.48 4.24 -1.64
C PHE A 206 -7.07 2.78 -1.40
N CYS A 207 -6.25 2.25 -2.31
CA CYS A 207 -5.51 1.03 -1.98
C CYS A 207 -4.42 1.35 -0.96
N VAL A 208 -4.01 0.32 -0.24
CA VAL A 208 -2.96 0.40 0.77
C VAL A 208 -1.66 0.95 0.20
N ASP A 209 -1.30 0.63 -1.05
CA ASP A 209 -0.10 1.15 -1.71
C ASP A 209 0.01 2.69 -1.70
N VAL A 210 -1.12 3.38 -1.92
CA VAL A 210 -1.16 4.85 -1.97
C VAL A 210 -1.06 5.42 -0.55
N GLU A 211 -1.84 4.88 0.38
CA GLU A 211 -1.87 5.34 1.77
C GLU A 211 -0.51 5.17 2.46
N THR A 212 0.10 3.99 2.35
CA THR A 212 1.40 3.70 2.98
C THR A 212 2.51 4.54 2.35
N THR A 213 2.53 4.64 1.01
CA THR A 213 3.53 5.45 0.30
C THR A 213 3.43 6.92 0.68
N MET A 214 2.21 7.45 0.81
CA MET A 214 2.02 8.84 1.22
C MET A 214 2.39 9.04 2.69
N ASN A 215 2.01 8.12 3.58
CA ASN A 215 2.35 8.18 4.99
C ASN A 215 3.87 8.21 5.21
N ASP A 216 4.61 7.35 4.52
CA ASP A 216 6.08 7.33 4.55
C ASP A 216 6.67 8.62 3.98
N THR A 217 6.09 9.14 2.89
CA THR A 217 6.52 10.40 2.26
C THR A 217 6.34 11.58 3.23
N ILE A 218 5.21 11.63 3.95
CA ILE A 218 4.92 12.65 4.97
C ILE A 218 5.88 12.50 6.17
N HIS A 219 6.10 11.27 6.66
CA HIS A 219 7.03 11.01 7.75
C HIS A 219 8.47 11.42 7.38
N LEU A 220 8.93 11.09 6.18
CA LEU A 220 10.24 11.51 5.67
C LEU A 220 10.34 13.04 5.63
N TRP A 221 9.31 13.72 5.11
CA TRP A 221 9.29 15.18 5.02
C TRP A 221 9.26 15.87 6.39
N ASN A 222 8.37 15.44 7.29
CA ASN A 222 8.11 16.12 8.55
C ASN A 222 9.10 15.74 9.65
N ASP A 223 9.43 14.46 9.78
CA ASP A 223 10.14 13.94 10.95
C ASP A 223 11.62 13.72 10.66
N VAL A 224 11.95 13.15 9.50
CA VAL A 224 13.34 12.91 9.11
C VAL A 224 14.03 14.18 8.65
N TRP A 225 13.44 14.89 7.68
CA TRP A 225 14.01 16.14 7.16
C TRP A 225 13.60 17.39 7.93
N GLN A 226 12.66 17.26 8.88
CA GLN A 226 12.19 18.38 9.72
C GLN A 226 11.66 19.57 8.91
N CYS A 227 11.06 19.31 7.76
CA CYS A 227 10.53 20.34 6.87
C CYS A 227 9.22 20.96 7.37
N ALA A 228 8.61 20.40 8.42
CA ALA A 228 7.45 20.99 9.08
C ALA A 228 7.79 22.38 9.65
N GLU A 229 6.99 23.39 9.28
CA GLU A 229 7.22 24.77 9.71
C GLU A 229 6.95 24.93 11.22
N LYS A 230 8.00 24.78 12.04
CA LYS A 230 7.93 24.98 13.50
C LYS A 230 7.64 26.44 13.90
N LYS A 231 7.94 27.39 13.01
CA LYS A 231 7.84 28.84 13.29
C LYS A 231 6.39 29.31 13.48
N ASP A 232 5.48 28.84 12.65
CA ASP A 232 4.07 29.25 12.71
C ASP A 232 3.35 28.61 13.91
N ARG A 233 3.69 27.37 14.26
CA ARG A 233 3.13 26.70 15.45
C ARG A 233 3.35 27.46 16.75
N ASN A 234 4.54 28.03 16.95
CA ASN A 234 4.83 28.78 18.19
C ASN A 234 4.06 30.10 18.26
N ARG A 235 3.92 30.80 17.13
CA ARG A 235 3.14 32.03 17.05
C ARG A 235 1.66 31.76 17.30
N ASP A 236 1.12 30.72 16.69
CA ASP A 236 -0.30 30.38 16.80
C ASP A 236 -0.61 29.87 18.22
N THR A 237 0.29 29.09 18.82
CA THR A 237 0.20 28.68 20.23
C THR A 237 0.18 29.89 21.17
N ALA A 238 1.05 30.88 20.94
CA ALA A 238 1.06 32.10 21.74
C ALA A 238 -0.27 32.88 21.60
N MET A 239 -0.82 32.98 20.39
CA MET A 239 -2.11 33.63 20.15
C MET A 239 -3.25 32.90 20.87
N VAL A 240 -3.28 31.57 20.87
CA VAL A 240 -4.26 30.77 21.61
C VAL A 240 -4.17 31.04 23.11
N PHE A 241 -2.98 31.08 23.69
CA PHE A 241 -2.83 31.40 25.13
C PHE A 241 -3.29 32.83 25.47
N VAL A 242 -2.98 33.81 24.61
CA VAL A 242 -3.43 35.19 24.80
C VAL A 242 -4.96 35.29 24.75
N THR A 243 -5.60 34.69 23.75
CA THR A 243 -7.06 34.71 23.61
C THR A 243 -7.75 33.99 24.77
N MET A 244 -7.22 32.84 25.21
CA MET A 244 -7.73 32.14 26.39
C MET A 244 -7.60 32.98 27.66
N GLY A 245 -6.46 33.66 27.86
CA GLY A 245 -6.26 34.57 29.00
C GLY A 245 -7.26 35.73 29.01
N VAL A 246 -7.50 36.36 27.85
CA VAL A 246 -8.48 37.45 27.73
C VAL A 246 -9.90 36.98 28.04
N LEU A 247 -10.31 35.82 27.54
CA LEU A 247 -11.63 35.25 27.82
C LEU A 247 -11.82 34.95 29.31
N LEU A 248 -10.79 34.44 29.99
CA LEU A 248 -10.83 34.21 31.44
C LEU A 248 -10.97 35.52 32.23
N VAL A 249 -10.24 36.56 31.84
CA VAL A 249 -10.35 37.89 32.47
C VAL A 249 -11.73 38.49 32.25
N ILE A 250 -12.28 38.44 31.04
CA ILE A 250 -13.63 38.95 30.76
C ILE A 250 -14.68 38.18 31.58
N THR A 251 -14.58 36.85 31.62
CA THR A 251 -15.52 36.00 32.37
C THR A 251 -15.46 36.29 33.86
N SER A 252 -14.26 36.39 34.45
CA SER A 252 -14.09 36.74 35.87
C SER A 252 -14.63 38.13 36.19
N LEU A 253 -14.37 39.14 35.36
CA LEU A 253 -14.92 40.49 35.53
C LEU A 253 -16.46 40.48 35.43
N PHE A 254 -17.05 39.70 34.54
CA PHE A 254 -18.50 39.56 34.41
C PHE A 254 -19.14 38.99 35.68
N TYR A 255 -18.57 37.91 36.23
CA TYR A 255 -19.07 37.30 37.47
C TYR A 255 -18.87 38.21 38.69
N ALA A 256 -17.72 38.87 38.80
CA ALA A 256 -17.45 39.85 39.87
C ALA A 256 -18.44 41.02 39.81
N SER A 257 -18.68 41.57 38.61
CA SER A 257 -19.63 42.67 38.40
C SER A 257 -21.06 42.25 38.74
N SER A 258 -21.46 41.04 38.32
CA SER A 258 -22.78 40.47 38.62
C SER A 258 -22.98 40.22 40.11
N TYR A 259 -21.94 39.77 40.83
CA TYR A 259 -21.97 39.59 42.28
C TYR A 259 -22.13 40.93 43.02
N ILE A 260 -21.35 41.95 42.64
CA ILE A 260 -21.44 43.29 43.25
C ILE A 260 -22.82 43.91 43.01
N GLN A 261 -23.33 43.80 41.78
CA GLN A 261 -24.62 44.37 41.41
C GLN A 261 -25.81 43.57 41.98
N GLY A 262 -25.67 42.26 42.15
CA GLY A 262 -26.68 41.38 42.74
C GLY A 262 -26.66 41.31 44.28
N GLY A 263 -25.54 41.63 44.93
CA GLY A 263 -25.35 41.54 46.38
C GLY A 263 -25.80 42.78 47.17
N GLY A 264 -26.22 43.85 46.50
CA GLY A 264 -26.53 45.15 47.14
C GLY A 264 -27.98 45.39 47.55
N GLN A 265 -28.92 44.47 47.29
CA GLN A 265 -30.34 44.66 47.65
C GLN A 265 -30.88 43.46 48.45
N PRO A 266 -31.24 43.61 49.73
CA PRO A 266 -32.00 42.58 50.43
C PRO A 266 -33.35 42.41 49.71
N ARG A 267 -33.59 41.24 49.12
CA ARG A 267 -34.89 40.92 48.51
C ARG A 267 -35.93 40.83 49.62
N ILE A 268 -36.74 41.88 49.78
CA ILE A 268 -37.93 41.83 50.63
C ILE A 268 -38.95 40.97 49.88
N LEU A 269 -39.14 39.73 50.33
CA LEU A 269 -40.23 38.86 49.88
C LEU A 269 -41.56 39.47 50.33
N ILE A 270 -42.23 40.20 49.43
CA ILE A 270 -43.60 40.66 49.66
C ILE A 270 -44.50 39.43 49.55
N ARG A 271 -44.91 38.88 50.71
CA ARG A 271 -45.94 37.86 50.80
C ARG A 271 -47.29 38.54 50.62
N CYS A 272 -47.82 38.56 49.40
CA CYS A 272 -49.21 38.98 49.16
C CYS A 272 -50.15 37.99 49.86
N LYS A 273 -50.81 38.47 50.90
CA LYS A 273 -51.97 37.80 51.52
C LYS A 273 -53.17 38.18 50.66
N PHE A 274 -53.74 37.19 49.96
CA PHE A 274 -55.05 37.33 49.33
C PHE A 274 -56.09 37.08 50.43
N ASP A 275 -56.87 38.11 50.75
CA ASP A 275 -58.16 37.99 51.46
C ASP A 275 -59.26 37.69 50.44
#